data_AF-A0A2M7LJY1-F1
#
_entry.id   AF-A0A2M7LJY1-F1
#
_cell.length_a   1.000
_cell.length_b   1.000
_cell.length_c   1.000
_cell.angle_alpha   90.00
_cell.angle_beta   90.00
_cell.angle_gamma   90.00
#
_symmetry.space_group_name_H-M   'P 1'
#
loop_
_entity.id
_entity.type
_entity.pdbx_description
1 polymer ?
#
loop_
_entity_poly.entity_id
_entity_poly.type
_entity_poly.pdbx_seq_one_letter_code
_entity_poly.pdbx_strand_id
1 'polypeptide(L)'
;MDKKNLTIFEYELPVTVEKGKDGYIATCPLWDACFAQGDTLEEAINEISYVASALVEMYKEEGLPIPLELKETKRQKSSSFSFNFPLIISGNHA
;
A
#
# COMPACT_ATOMS: atom_id res chain seq x y z
N MET A 1 20.26 -24.64 5.53
CA MET A 1 19.08 -23.86 5.07
C MET A 1 18.85 -22.78 6.09
N ASP A 2 19.38 -21.59 5.83
CA ASP A 2 19.29 -20.47 6.77
C ASP A 2 17.83 -20.09 6.91
N LYS A 3 17.33 -20.18 8.14
CA LYS A 3 16.01 -19.66 8.50
C LYS A 3 16.09 -18.14 8.34
N LYS A 4 15.80 -17.63 7.14
CA LYS A 4 15.67 -16.19 6.90
C LYS A 4 14.60 -15.70 7.88
N ASN A 5 15.01 -14.83 8.82
CA ASN A 5 14.08 -14.17 9.71
C ASN A 5 13.22 -13.24 8.87
N LEU A 6 11.91 -13.48 8.82
CA LEU A 6 10.99 -12.61 8.11
C LEU A 6 10.64 -11.42 9.01
N THR A 7 10.76 -10.20 8.49
CA THR A 7 10.25 -9.00 9.14
C THR A 7 9.20 -8.37 8.24
N ILE A 8 8.01 -8.14 8.79
CA ILE A 8 6.87 -7.55 8.09
C ILE A 8 6.64 -6.17 8.71
N PHE A 9 6.46 -5.16 7.86
CA PHE A 9 6.11 -3.81 8.25
C PHE A 9 4.70 -3.50 7.73
N GLU A 10 3.84 -3.03 8.61
CA GLU A 10 2.48 -2.63 8.29
C GLU A 10 2.39 -1.10 8.43
N TYR A 11 2.20 -0.41 7.30
CA TYR A 11 2.00 1.03 7.27
C TYR A 11 0.52 1.35 7.07
N GLU A 12 0.04 2.40 7.73
CA GLU A 12 -1.24 3.00 7.37
C GLU A 12 -1.05 3.90 6.15
N LEU A 13 -1.70 3.50 5.04
CA LEU A 13 -1.70 4.24 3.79
C LEU A 13 -3.09 4.89 3.60
N PRO A 14 -3.26 6.17 3.99
CA PRO A 14 -4.51 6.87 3.71
C PRO A 14 -4.61 7.12 2.21
N VAL A 15 -5.70 6.65 1.59
CA VAL A 15 -5.95 6.81 0.15
C VAL A 15 -7.28 7.52 -0.06
N THR A 16 -7.27 8.52 -0.93
CA THR A 16 -8.49 9.13 -1.51
C THR A 16 -8.61 8.64 -2.95
N VAL A 17 -9.79 8.13 -3.34
CA VAL A 17 -10.06 7.75 -4.74
C VAL A 17 -11.17 8.61 -5.30
N GLU A 18 -10.90 9.27 -6.42
CA GLU A 18 -11.84 10.12 -7.12
C GLU A 18 -12.20 9.50 -8.47
N LYS A 19 -13.50 9.49 -8.80
CA LYS A 19 -13.96 9.08 -10.13
C LYS A 19 -13.81 10.25 -11.11
N GLY A 20 -12.90 10.09 -12.06
CA GLY A 20 -12.70 11.01 -13.17
C GLY A 20 -13.59 10.71 -14.37
N LYS A 21 -13.33 11.43 -15.47
CA LYS A 21 -14.00 11.20 -16.76
C LYS A 21 -13.61 9.86 -17.39
N ASP A 22 -12.34 9.50 -17.27
CA ASP A 22 -11.71 8.37 -17.97
C ASP A 22 -11.17 7.32 -16.98
N GLY A 23 -11.82 7.12 -15.83
CA GLY A 23 -11.42 6.14 -14.81
C GLY A 23 -11.42 6.69 -13.39
N TYR A 24 -10.51 6.18 -12.55
CA TYR A 24 -10.36 6.51 -11.14
C TYR A 24 -8.94 6.97 -10.84
N ILE A 25 -8.79 8.01 -10.04
CA ILE A 25 -7.51 8.54 -9.58
C ILE A 25 -7.41 8.28 -8.08
N ALA A 26 -6.37 7.56 -7.65
CA ALA A 26 -6.06 7.32 -6.26
C ALA A 26 -4.86 8.18 -5.82
N THR A 27 -4.94 8.83 -4.68
CA THR A 27 -3.89 9.69 -4.13
C THR A 27 -3.71 9.46 -2.63
N CYS A 28 -2.48 9.63 -2.14
CA CYS A 28 -2.18 9.68 -0.70
C CYS A 28 -1.95 11.13 -0.26
N PRO A 29 -2.77 11.71 0.64
CA PRO A 29 -2.63 13.09 1.07
C PRO A 29 -1.38 13.36 1.93
N LEU A 30 -0.72 12.29 2.41
CA LEU A 30 0.51 12.40 3.19
C LEU A 30 1.78 12.28 2.32
N TRP A 31 1.62 11.87 1.06
CA TRP A 31 2.76 11.52 0.21
C TRP A 31 2.48 11.91 -1.24
N ASP A 32 2.87 13.13 -1.63
CA ASP A 32 2.59 13.70 -2.95
C ASP A 32 3.05 12.83 -4.14
N ALA A 33 4.14 12.08 -3.96
CA ALA A 33 4.65 11.17 -4.98
C ALA A 33 3.79 9.89 -5.14
N CYS A 34 2.90 9.60 -4.19
CA CYS A 34 2.07 8.41 -4.14
C CYS A 34 0.69 8.72 -4.73
N PHE A 35 0.59 8.49 -6.04
CA PHE A 35 -0.65 8.58 -6.79
C PHE A 35 -0.69 7.50 -7.87
N ALA A 36 -1.88 7.09 -8.28
CA ALA A 36 -2.11 6.11 -9.33
C ALA A 36 -3.45 6.36 -10.04
N GLN A 37 -3.62 5.76 -11.22
CA GLN A 37 -4.87 5.80 -11.98
C GLN A 37 -5.22 4.39 -12.46
N GLY A 38 -6.51 4.08 -12.55
CA GLY A 38 -7.02 2.84 -13.15
C GLY A 38 -8.36 3.07 -13.86
N ASP A 39 -8.74 2.18 -14.77
CA ASP A 39 -10.04 2.26 -15.46
C ASP A 39 -11.18 1.89 -14.49
N THR A 40 -10.87 1.03 -13.52
CA THR A 40 -11.76 0.59 -12.42
C THR A 40 -11.27 1.06 -11.05
N LEU A 41 -12.17 1.03 -10.06
CA LEU A 41 -11.84 1.37 -8.67
C LEU A 41 -10.76 0.41 -8.12
N GLU A 42 -10.93 -0.88 -8.41
CA GLU A 42 -10.04 -1.95 -8.00
C GLU A 42 -8.65 -1.77 -8.60
N GLU A 43 -8.53 -1.41 -9.88
CA GLU A 43 -7.25 -1.11 -10.50
C GLU A 43 -6.57 0.08 -9.81
N ALA A 44 -7.27 1.19 -9.60
CA ALA A 44 -6.68 2.36 -8.94
C ALA A 44 -6.16 2.03 -7.51
N ILE A 45 -6.89 1.18 -6.77
CA ILE A 45 -6.50 0.72 -5.42
C ILE A 45 -5.29 -0.23 -5.47
N ASN A 46 -5.24 -1.14 -6.44
CA ASN A 46 -4.11 -2.05 -6.59
C ASN A 46 -2.84 -1.30 -7.01
N GLU A 47 -2.96 -0.36 -7.95
CA GLU A 47 -1.83 0.42 -8.46
C GLU A 47 -1.26 1.36 -7.39
N ILE A 48 -2.10 2.05 -6.60
CA ILE A 48 -1.59 2.93 -5.52
C ILE A 48 -0.84 2.13 -4.44
N SER A 49 -1.28 0.89 -4.16
CA SER A 49 -0.58 -0.01 -3.23
C SER A 49 0.80 -0.42 -3.76
N TYR A 50 0.91 -0.68 -5.06
CA TYR A 50 2.19 -0.96 -5.72
C TYR A 50 3.13 0.25 -5.69
N VAL A 51 2.62 1.44 -6.05
CA VAL A 51 3.37 2.71 -6.01
C VAL A 51 3.88 3.00 -4.60
N ALA A 52 3.03 2.89 -3.58
CA ALA A 52 3.43 3.09 -2.17
C ALA A 52 4.55 2.13 -1.76
N SER A 53 4.47 0.86 -2.16
CA SER A 53 5.49 -0.15 -1.85
C SER A 53 6.84 0.19 -2.50
N ALA A 54 6.84 0.61 -3.77
CA ALA A 54 8.04 1.02 -4.48
C ALA A 54 8.66 2.30 -3.88
N LEU A 55 7.83 3.27 -3.49
CA LEU A 55 8.29 4.49 -2.83
C LEU A 55 8.93 4.20 -1.46
N VAL A 56 8.37 3.27 -0.68
CA VAL A 56 8.95 2.83 0.60
C VAL A 56 10.33 2.20 0.41
N GLU A 57 10.50 1.38 -0.62
CA GLU A 57 11.81 0.78 -0.95
C GLU A 57 12.83 1.87 -1.31
N MET A 58 12.49 2.73 -2.26
CA MET A 58 13.35 3.84 -2.69
C MET A 58 13.73 4.77 -1.53
N TYR A 59 12.76 5.16 -0.69
CA TYR A 59 13.03 6.06 0.44
C TYR A 59 13.96 5.40 1.46
N LYS A 60 13.87 4.09 1.67
CA LYS A 60 14.82 3.37 2.55
C LYS A 60 16.22 3.33 1.98
N GLU A 61 16.37 3.10 0.68
CA GLU A 61 17.67 3.08 0.01
C GLU A 61 18.38 4.44 0.07
N GLU A 62 17.62 5.52 -0.11
CA GLU A 62 18.10 6.90 -0.06
C GLU A 62 18.20 7.46 1.38
N GLY A 63 17.79 6.69 2.39
CA GLY A 63 17.77 7.13 3.79
C GLY A 63 16.78 8.26 4.09
N LEU A 64 15.73 8.39 3.27
CA LEU A 64 14.66 9.39 3.40
C LEU A 64 13.59 8.94 4.41
N PRO A 65 12.95 9.90 5.12
CA PRO A 65 11.86 9.58 6.02
C PRO A 65 10.61 9.17 5.24
N ILE A 66 10.06 8.00 5.55
CA ILE A 66 8.77 7.54 4.99
C ILE A 66 7.64 8.34 5.65
N PRO A 67 6.79 9.05 4.89
CA PRO A 67 5.72 9.90 5.42
C PRO A 67 4.44 9.12 5.74
N LEU A 68 4.57 7.90 6.27
CA LEU A 68 3.46 7.03 6.67
C LEU A 68 3.64 6.57 8.11
N GLU A 69 2.53 6.35 8.81
CA GLU A 69 2.56 5.78 10.15
C GLU A 69 2.85 4.27 10.08
N LEU A 70 3.90 3.82 10.77
CA LEU A 70 4.17 2.40 10.97
C LEU A 70 3.28 1.87 12.11
N LYS A 71 2.29 1.05 11.77
CA LYS A 71 1.36 0.44 12.74
C LYS A 71 2.00 -0.72 13.48
N GLU A 72 2.56 -1.66 12.75
CA GLU A 72 3.10 -2.89 13.33
C GLU A 72 4.41 -3.33 12.67
N THR A 73 5.28 -3.94 13.48
CA THR A 73 6.44 -4.68 12.99
C THR A 73 6.38 -6.09 13.55
N LYS A 74 6.20 -7.08 12.67
CA LYS A 74 6.16 -8.50 13.04
C LYS A 74 7.47 -9.16 12.65
N ARG A 75 8.17 -9.74 13.61
CA ARG A 75 9.36 -10.59 13.37
C ARG A 75 8.99 -12.03 13.58
N GLN A 76 9.14 -12.87 12.56
CA GLN A 76 8.79 -14.29 12.66
C GLN A 76 9.97 -15.20 12.30
N LYS A 77 10.16 -16.23 13.14
CA LYS A 77 11.19 -17.28 12.96
C LYS A 77 10.68 -18.47 12.13
N SER A 78 9.39 -18.50 11.80
CA SER A 78 8.73 -19.53 11.00
C SER A 78 8.57 -19.09 9.55
N SER A 79 8.49 -20.06 8.64
CA SER A 79 8.32 -19.86 7.19
C SER A 79 6.90 -19.45 6.75
N SER A 80 5.95 -19.40 7.69
CA SER A 80 4.57 -18.98 7.44
C SER A 80 4.19 -17.88 8.42
N PHE A 81 3.38 -16.92 7.96
CA PHE A 81 2.85 -15.79 8.71
C PHE A 81 1.40 -15.53 8.29
N SER A 82 0.60 -14.96 9.20
CA SER A 82 -0.80 -14.62 8.95
C SER A 82 -1.02 -13.14 9.24
N PHE A 83 -1.83 -12.49 8.42
CA PHE A 83 -2.21 -11.10 8.59
C PHE A 83 -3.61 -10.87 8.00
N ASN A 84 -4.29 -9.83 8.47
CA ASN A 84 -5.53 -9.38 7.86
C ASN A 84 -5.18 -8.42 6.73
N PHE A 85 -5.74 -8.65 5.54
CA PHE A 85 -5.57 -7.77 4.40
C PHE A 85 -6.88 -7.01 4.17
N PRO A 86 -6.88 -5.67 4.05
CA PRO A 86 -8.07 -4.92 3.72
C PRO A 86 -8.53 -5.30 2.30
N LEU A 87 -9.70 -5.91 2.18
CA LEU A 87 -10.33 -6.19 0.89
C LEU A 87 -11.36 -5.09 0.59
N ILE A 88 -11.10 -4.32 -0.47
CA ILE A 88 -11.98 -3.27 -0.95
C ILE A 88 -12.53 -3.72 -2.31
N ILE A 89 -13.85 -3.64 -2.47
CA ILE A 89 -14.54 -3.99 -3.72
C ILE A 89 -15.54 -2.88 -4.04
N SER A 90 -15.76 -2.63 -5.33
CA SER A 90 -16.92 -1.86 -5.78
C SER A 90 -18.20 -2.67 -5.58
N GLY A 91 -19.27 -1.98 -5.20
CA GLY A 91 -20.59 -2.57 -5.04
C GLY A 91 -21.67 -1.56 -5.39
N ASN A 92 -22.80 -2.06 -5.91
CA ASN A 92 -24.01 -1.26 -6.05
C ASN A 92 -24.88 -1.48 -4.82
N HIS A 93 -25.33 -0.40 -4.18
CA HIS A 93 -26.45 -0.50 -3.25
C HIS A 93 -27.73 -0.75 -4.08
N ALA A 94 -28.38 -1.89 -3.84
CA ALA A 94 -29.73 -2.16 -4.34
C ALA A 94 -30.76 -1.32 -3.57
#